data_AF-A0A1B9LFJ9-F1
#
_entry.id   AF-A0A1B9LFJ9-F1
#
_cell.length_a   1.000
_cell.length_b   1.000
_cell.length_c   1.000
_cell.angle_alpha   90.00
_cell.angle_beta   90.00
_cell.angle_gamma   90.00
#
_symmetry.space_group_name_H-M   'P 1'
#
loop_
_entity.id
_entity.type
_entity.pdbx_description
1 polymer ?
#
loop_
_entity_poly.entity_id
_entity_poly.type
_entity_poly.pdbx_seq_one_letter_code
_entity_poly.pdbx_strand_id
1 'polypeptide(L)'
;MSYNNDSLNFIVKPAKFSDSGFINPTQSNYLLYTIIYATSNMDENEYNKVLEKELNRIPAMINGEESEIELPVKIVNDVFIERSNYHWSYSFDQSFPEEITQDLNLKKHQSYYERFKKLYRESDFIEHLKQDGVQEEISFPYHPKKFIDIVQYVIPNIDVDNIKCEEGRQYMKNLLNDWNQLITLKGDAFEKSFKKIGTDDAIIQSYASEKKCTKDNDPDQSYHKTLGQFLDALRNARDVNFYVIK
;
A
#
# COMPACT_ATOMS: atom_id res chain seq x y z
N MET A 1 3.85 13.15 -14.25
CA MET A 1 3.16 14.18 -13.44
C MET A 1 4.17 15.20 -13.00
N SER A 2 3.79 16.49 -12.91
CA SER A 2 4.68 17.54 -12.43
C SER A 2 4.00 18.40 -11.37
N TYR A 3 4.71 18.71 -10.30
CA TYR A 3 4.24 19.57 -9.20
C TYR A 3 5.44 20.26 -8.54
N ASN A 4 5.34 21.54 -8.21
CA ASN A 4 6.43 22.35 -7.60
C ASN A 4 7.80 22.21 -8.30
N ASN A 5 7.84 22.30 -9.63
CA ASN A 5 9.04 22.11 -10.47
C ASN A 5 9.71 20.73 -10.35
N ASP A 6 9.04 19.76 -9.74
CA ASP A 6 9.47 18.37 -9.68
C ASP A 6 8.61 17.51 -10.62
N SER A 7 9.17 16.41 -11.10
CA SER A 7 8.51 15.53 -12.06
C SER A 7 8.67 14.07 -11.67
N LEU A 8 7.56 13.33 -11.76
CA LEU A 8 7.49 11.91 -11.42
C LEU A 8 6.87 11.12 -12.57
N ASN A 9 7.57 10.08 -13.01
CA ASN A 9 7.03 9.07 -13.92
C ASN A 9 6.56 7.88 -13.10
N PHE A 10 5.35 7.41 -13.38
CA PHE A 10 4.75 6.28 -12.68
C PHE A 10 3.83 5.55 -13.63
N ILE A 11 3.56 4.30 -13.28
CA ILE A 11 2.61 3.45 -13.98
C ILE A 11 1.32 3.39 -13.19
N VAL A 12 0.19 3.48 -13.89
CA VAL A 12 -1.14 3.24 -13.35
C VAL A 12 -1.64 1.92 -13.92
N LYS A 13 -2.01 0.99 -13.05
CA LYS A 13 -2.62 -0.28 -13.45
C LYS A 13 -3.61 -0.74 -12.40
N PRO A 14 -4.50 -1.70 -12.72
CA PRO A 14 -5.23 -2.42 -11.68
C PRO A 14 -4.26 -3.14 -10.74
N ALA A 15 -4.43 -2.95 -9.43
CA ALA A 15 -3.82 -3.82 -8.42
C ALA A 15 -4.39 -5.25 -8.56
N LYS A 16 -3.55 -6.25 -8.23
CA LYS A 16 -3.99 -7.66 -8.25
C LYS A 16 -5.19 -7.88 -7.33
N PHE A 17 -5.10 -7.35 -6.12
CA PHE A 17 -6.22 -7.30 -5.20
C PHE A 17 -6.93 -6.00 -5.51
N SER A 18 -8.20 -6.09 -5.91
CA SER A 18 -9.06 -4.95 -6.26
C SER A 18 -9.13 -3.97 -5.09
N ASP A 19 -8.13 -3.12 -5.00
CA ASP A 19 -7.95 -2.21 -3.89
C ASP A 19 -7.93 -0.79 -4.44
N SER A 20 -8.54 0.12 -3.69
CA SER A 20 -8.61 1.52 -4.10
C SER A 20 -7.33 2.25 -3.76
N GLY A 21 -7.06 3.30 -4.51
CA GLY A 21 -5.95 4.21 -4.23
C GLY A 21 -6.15 5.50 -4.98
N PHE A 22 -5.41 6.52 -4.58
CA PHE A 22 -5.44 7.82 -5.25
C PHE A 22 -4.09 8.50 -5.20
N ILE A 23 -3.94 9.50 -6.06
CA ILE A 23 -2.73 10.31 -6.19
C ILE A 23 -2.93 11.58 -5.37
N ASN A 24 -1.99 11.84 -4.46
CA ASN A 24 -1.88 13.02 -3.62
C ASN A 24 -0.66 13.85 -4.07
N PRO A 25 -0.74 14.58 -5.19
CA PRO A 25 0.41 15.25 -5.80
C PRO A 25 1.00 16.34 -4.91
N THR A 26 0.17 16.95 -4.06
CA THR A 26 0.56 17.98 -3.09
C THR A 26 1.19 17.39 -1.84
N GLN A 27 1.13 16.07 -1.64
CA GLN A 27 1.52 15.42 -0.38
C GLN A 27 0.80 16.03 0.82
N SER A 28 -0.43 16.50 0.63
CA SER A 28 -1.26 17.02 1.72
C SER A 28 -1.49 15.94 2.77
N ASN A 29 -1.64 16.33 4.02
CA ASN A 29 -1.88 15.37 5.09
C ASN A 29 -3.29 14.77 4.97
N TYR A 30 -3.33 13.45 5.08
CA TYR A 30 -4.51 12.64 5.34
C TYR A 30 -4.36 11.95 6.68
N LEU A 31 -5.46 11.78 7.40
CA LEU A 31 -5.47 11.25 8.75
C LEU A 31 -6.16 9.89 8.70
N LEU A 32 -5.39 8.83 8.93
CA LEU A 32 -5.89 7.48 9.05
C LEU A 32 -6.30 7.26 10.51
N TYR A 33 -7.58 7.47 10.79
CA TYR A 33 -8.17 7.36 12.12
C TYR A 33 -8.69 5.95 12.36
N THR A 34 -8.26 5.32 13.46
CA THR A 34 -8.78 4.02 13.91
C THR A 34 -9.97 4.26 14.85
N ILE A 35 -11.08 3.60 14.54
CA ILE A 35 -12.32 3.66 15.30
C ILE A 35 -12.61 2.27 15.84
N ILE A 36 -12.99 2.20 17.12
CA ILE A 36 -13.28 0.96 17.83
C ILE A 36 -14.77 0.89 18.10
N TYR A 37 -15.47 -0.02 17.43
CA TYR A 37 -16.82 -0.39 17.80
C TYR A 37 -16.76 -1.48 18.84
N ALA A 38 -17.51 -1.30 19.91
CA ALA A 38 -17.62 -2.28 20.98
C ALA A 38 -19.09 -2.58 21.24
N THR A 39 -19.37 -3.81 21.63
CA THR A 39 -20.70 -4.15 22.14
C THR A 39 -20.96 -3.39 23.45
N SER A 40 -22.20 -3.00 23.69
CA SER A 40 -22.59 -2.17 24.86
C SER A 40 -22.31 -2.81 26.22
N ASN A 41 -22.04 -4.11 26.26
CA ASN A 41 -21.68 -4.87 27.46
C ASN A 41 -20.16 -4.98 27.68
N MET A 42 -19.33 -4.34 26.85
CA MET A 42 -17.90 -4.23 27.08
C MET A 42 -17.62 -3.29 28.26
N ASP A 43 -16.77 -3.74 29.18
CA ASP A 43 -16.34 -2.93 30.32
C ASP A 43 -15.43 -1.78 29.87
N GLU A 44 -15.50 -0.64 30.55
CA GLU A 44 -14.70 0.54 30.22
C GLU A 44 -13.19 0.27 30.30
N ASN A 45 -12.72 -0.53 31.27
CA ASN A 45 -11.31 -0.89 31.36
C ASN A 45 -10.89 -1.83 30.21
N GLU A 46 -11.81 -2.66 29.73
CA GLU A 46 -11.57 -3.50 28.56
C GLU A 46 -11.46 -2.63 27.31
N TYR A 47 -12.38 -1.67 27.13
CA TYR A 47 -12.38 -0.74 26.01
C TYR A 47 -11.10 0.10 25.99
N ASN A 48 -10.71 0.69 27.12
CA ASN A 48 -9.50 1.52 27.25
C ASN A 48 -8.24 0.73 26.88
N LYS A 49 -8.13 -0.55 27.27
CA LYS A 49 -7.01 -1.42 26.85
C LYS A 49 -6.96 -1.69 25.35
N VAL A 50 -8.09 -1.63 24.65
CA VAL A 50 -8.12 -1.74 23.19
C VAL A 50 -7.71 -0.40 22.56
N LEU A 51 -8.24 0.71 23.07
CA LEU A 51 -7.91 2.06 22.62
C LEU A 51 -6.42 2.38 22.77
N GLU A 52 -5.84 2.09 23.93
CA GLU A 52 -4.41 2.33 24.23
C GLU A 52 -3.46 1.69 23.20
N LYS A 53 -3.86 0.58 22.57
CA LYS A 53 -3.05 -0.10 21.53
C LYS A 53 -3.07 0.62 20.19
N GLU A 54 -4.05 1.49 19.96
CA GLU A 54 -4.24 2.23 18.73
C GLU A 54 -3.73 3.67 18.84
N LEU A 55 -3.57 4.19 20.07
CA LEU A 55 -3.06 5.54 20.33
C LEU A 55 -1.65 5.72 19.77
N ASN A 56 -1.45 6.83 19.07
CA ASN A 56 -0.14 7.28 18.59
C ASN A 56 0.06 8.72 19.07
N ARG A 57 1.30 9.04 19.46
CA ARG A 57 1.71 10.43 19.63
C ARG A 57 2.04 10.99 18.26
N ILE A 58 1.30 12.01 17.86
CA ILE A 58 1.47 12.66 16.56
C ILE A 58 1.86 14.13 16.77
N PRO A 59 2.80 14.65 15.98
CA PRO A 59 3.17 16.05 16.06
C PRO A 59 2.01 16.92 15.54
N ALA A 60 1.72 18.00 16.26
CA ALA A 60 0.65 18.93 15.95
C ALA A 60 1.04 20.36 16.35
N MET A 61 0.41 21.33 15.71
CA MET A 61 0.40 22.72 16.15
C MET A 61 -0.92 22.96 16.88
N ILE A 62 -0.87 23.31 18.16
CA ILE A 62 -2.06 23.59 18.98
C ILE A 62 -2.00 25.07 19.36
N ASN A 63 -2.99 25.85 18.91
CA ASN A 63 -3.04 27.31 19.09
C ASN A 63 -1.74 28.03 18.67
N GLY A 64 -1.07 27.51 17.64
CA GLY A 64 0.18 28.06 17.11
C GLY A 64 1.45 27.61 17.82
N GLU A 65 1.38 26.73 18.82
CA GLU A 65 2.55 26.16 19.49
C GLU A 65 2.79 24.69 19.06
N GLU A 66 4.05 24.34 18.82
CA GLU A 66 4.46 22.96 18.54
C GLU A 66 4.20 22.08 19.76
N SER A 67 3.48 20.98 19.55
CA SER A 67 3.12 20.02 20.59
C SER A 67 2.98 18.60 20.02
N GLU A 68 2.73 17.64 20.90
CA GLU A 68 2.29 16.30 20.53
C GLU A 68 0.88 16.08 21.06
N ILE A 69 0.03 15.45 20.24
CA ILE A 69 -1.29 15.00 20.66
C ILE A 69 -1.35 13.47 20.59
N GLU A 70 -1.99 12.85 21.57
CA GLU A 70 -2.17 11.40 21.63
C GLU A 70 -3.56 11.04 21.11
N LEU A 71 -3.62 10.45 19.92
CA LEU A 71 -4.86 10.07 19.23
C LEU A 71 -4.68 8.74 18.49
N PRO A 72 -5.73 7.95 18.24
CA PRO A 72 -5.63 6.73 17.47
C PRO A 72 -5.59 7.03 15.95
N VAL A 73 -4.65 7.91 15.56
CA VAL A 73 -4.52 8.47 14.21
C VAL A 73 -3.10 8.25 13.71
N LYS A 74 -2.97 8.05 12.40
CA LYS A 74 -1.69 8.13 11.68
C LYS A 74 -1.77 9.17 10.57
N ILE A 75 -0.78 10.03 10.50
CA ILE A 75 -0.65 11.01 9.41
C ILE A 75 -0.08 10.29 8.19
N VAL A 76 -0.72 10.48 7.04
CA VAL A 76 -0.36 9.92 5.74
C VAL A 76 -0.22 11.08 4.76
N ASN A 77 0.95 11.23 4.15
CA ASN A 77 1.24 12.31 3.21
C ASN A 77 1.98 11.82 1.96
N ASP A 78 1.97 10.52 1.70
CA ASP A 78 2.61 9.93 0.54
C ASP A 78 1.92 10.36 -0.77
N VAL A 79 2.67 10.40 -1.88
CA VAL A 79 2.14 10.77 -3.20
C VAL A 79 1.13 9.76 -3.74
N PHE A 80 1.33 8.47 -3.43
CA PHE A 80 0.39 7.41 -3.78
C PHE A 80 -0.16 6.83 -2.49
N ILE A 81 -1.43 7.08 -2.23
CA ILE A 81 -2.12 6.57 -1.05
C ILE A 81 -2.95 5.37 -1.52
N GLU A 82 -2.51 4.18 -1.11
CA GLU A 82 -3.04 2.90 -1.57
C GLU A 82 -3.67 2.15 -0.41
N ARG A 83 -4.88 1.62 -0.61
CA ARG A 83 -5.60 0.90 0.44
C ARG A 83 -4.86 -0.35 0.87
N SER A 84 -4.06 -0.95 -0.01
CA SER A 84 -3.24 -2.10 0.29
C SER A 84 -2.09 -1.79 1.24
N ASN A 85 -1.66 -0.52 1.33
CA ASN A 85 -0.60 -0.08 2.23
C ASN A 85 -1.13 0.38 3.60
N TYR A 86 -2.31 1.01 3.63
CA TYR A 86 -2.84 1.62 4.86
C TYR A 86 -4.06 0.88 5.45
N HIS A 87 -4.67 -0.02 4.68
CA HIS A 87 -5.81 -0.86 5.05
C HIS A 87 -6.98 -0.07 5.64
N TRP A 88 -7.34 1.05 5.02
CA TRP A 88 -8.56 1.76 5.43
C TRP A 88 -9.81 0.95 5.07
N SER A 89 -10.85 1.12 5.86
CA SER A 89 -12.17 0.54 5.66
C SER A 89 -13.07 1.52 4.92
N TYR A 90 -12.93 2.81 5.22
CA TYR A 90 -13.70 3.91 4.64
C TYR A 90 -12.74 4.97 4.07
N SER A 91 -12.98 5.36 2.83
CA SER A 91 -12.27 6.44 2.14
C SER A 91 -12.73 7.81 2.64
N PHE A 92 -12.00 8.87 2.28
CA PHE A 92 -12.27 10.26 2.69
C PHE A 92 -13.61 10.80 2.18
N ASP A 93 -14.13 10.24 1.09
CA ASP A 93 -15.40 10.59 0.47
C ASP A 93 -16.57 9.71 0.94
N GLN A 94 -16.31 8.75 1.83
CA GLN A 94 -17.33 7.85 2.36
C GLN A 94 -17.74 8.28 3.76
N SER A 95 -19.05 8.37 3.99
CA SER A 95 -19.59 8.49 5.34
C SER A 95 -19.19 7.27 6.17
N PHE A 96 -18.89 7.53 7.44
CA PHE A 96 -18.62 6.49 8.41
C PHE A 96 -19.87 6.29 9.27
N PRO A 97 -20.32 5.05 9.51
CA PRO A 97 -21.52 4.83 10.32
C PRO A 97 -21.24 5.14 11.80
N GLU A 98 -22.24 5.57 12.55
CA GLU A 98 -22.12 5.75 14.01
C GLU A 98 -22.23 4.40 14.75
N GLU A 99 -22.98 3.47 14.18
CA GLU A 99 -23.17 2.11 14.70
C GLU A 99 -23.07 1.06 13.59
N ILE A 100 -22.64 -0.14 13.95
CA ILE A 100 -22.61 -1.30 13.04
C ILE A 100 -23.50 -2.41 13.59
N THR A 101 -24.22 -3.06 12.69
CA THR A 101 -25.07 -4.21 13.04
C THR A 101 -24.43 -5.49 12.50
N GLN A 102 -24.11 -6.41 13.40
CA GLN A 102 -23.50 -7.70 13.05
C GLN A 102 -24.11 -8.82 13.90
N ASP A 103 -24.38 -9.97 13.27
CA ASP A 103 -24.78 -11.19 13.98
C ASP A 103 -23.52 -11.92 14.50
N LEU A 104 -23.23 -11.73 15.78
CA LEU A 104 -22.01 -12.20 16.42
C LEU A 104 -22.19 -13.51 17.21
N ASN A 105 -23.41 -14.05 17.32
CA ASN A 105 -23.73 -15.25 18.12
C ASN A 105 -23.08 -15.27 19.53
N LEU A 106 -23.04 -14.10 20.19
CA LEU A 106 -22.39 -13.95 21.50
C LEU A 106 -23.20 -14.62 22.62
N LYS A 107 -22.50 -15.31 23.54
CA LYS A 107 -23.11 -15.82 24.77
C LYS A 107 -23.36 -14.68 25.76
N LYS A 108 -24.21 -14.94 26.76
CA LYS A 108 -24.46 -14.00 27.86
C LYS A 108 -23.13 -13.57 28.51
N HIS A 109 -22.92 -12.25 28.66
CA HIS A 109 -21.72 -11.62 29.20
C HIS A 109 -20.45 -11.71 28.33
N GLN A 110 -20.54 -12.05 27.04
CA GLN A 110 -19.41 -11.92 26.11
C GLN A 110 -19.43 -10.56 25.45
N SER A 111 -18.34 -9.81 25.56
CA SER A 111 -18.07 -8.59 24.80
C SER A 111 -17.40 -8.92 23.46
N TYR A 112 -17.55 -8.03 22.50
CA TYR A 112 -16.85 -8.06 21.23
C TYR A 112 -16.49 -6.64 20.83
N TYR A 113 -15.40 -6.50 20.08
CA TYR A 113 -15.05 -5.24 19.44
C TYR A 113 -14.52 -5.49 18.04
N GLU A 114 -14.69 -4.49 17.18
CA GLU A 114 -14.13 -4.45 15.83
C GLU A 114 -13.46 -3.11 15.59
N ARG A 115 -12.37 -3.13 14.80
CA ARG A 115 -11.60 -1.94 14.48
C ARG A 115 -11.75 -1.64 13.00
N PHE A 116 -12.19 -0.43 12.71
CA PHE A 116 -12.21 0.07 11.35
C PHE A 116 -11.30 1.28 11.25
N LYS A 117 -10.81 1.54 10.05
CA LYS A 117 -9.99 2.71 9.77
C LYS A 117 -10.69 3.60 8.77
N LYS A 118 -10.78 4.89 9.07
CA LYS A 118 -11.24 5.87 8.10
C LYS A 118 -10.10 6.80 7.72
N LEU A 119 -9.96 7.03 6.42
CA LEU A 119 -9.09 8.07 5.90
C LEU A 119 -9.86 9.39 5.89
N TYR A 120 -9.30 10.44 6.47
CA TYR A 120 -9.83 11.80 6.42
C TYR A 120 -8.86 12.71 5.66
N ARG A 121 -9.39 13.74 4.98
CA ARG A 121 -8.57 14.93 4.68
C ARG A 121 -8.34 15.68 5.99
N GLU A 122 -7.23 16.40 6.10
CA GLU A 122 -6.92 17.18 7.31
C GLU A 122 -8.05 18.12 7.73
N SER A 123 -8.65 18.86 6.80
CA SER A 123 -9.80 19.73 7.07
C SER A 123 -10.98 18.98 7.69
N ASP A 124 -11.30 17.83 7.14
CA ASP A 124 -12.47 17.04 7.52
C ASP A 124 -12.25 16.38 8.88
N PHE A 125 -11.00 16.04 9.20
CA PHE A 125 -10.63 15.52 10.51
C PHE A 125 -10.69 16.61 11.60
N ILE A 126 -10.20 17.82 11.30
CA ILE A 126 -10.31 18.95 12.23
C ILE A 126 -11.78 19.29 12.50
N GLU A 127 -12.64 19.26 11.48
CA GLU A 127 -14.07 19.45 11.66
C GLU A 127 -14.68 18.36 12.56
N HIS A 128 -14.29 17.10 12.37
CA HIS A 128 -14.71 16.00 13.22
C HIS A 128 -14.31 16.21 14.69
N LEU A 129 -13.06 16.62 14.96
CA LEU A 129 -12.62 16.93 16.32
C LEU A 129 -13.43 18.08 16.97
N LYS A 130 -13.79 19.10 16.18
CA LYS A 130 -14.61 20.22 16.66
C LYS A 130 -16.03 19.79 17.02
N GLN A 131 -16.61 18.85 16.26
CA GLN A 131 -17.91 18.25 16.57
C GLN A 131 -17.88 17.47 17.89
N ASP A 132 -16.72 16.88 18.23
CA ASP A 132 -16.47 16.20 19.52
C ASP A 132 -16.11 17.17 20.66
N GLY A 133 -16.18 18.49 20.41
CA GLY A 133 -16.04 19.52 21.43
C GLY A 133 -14.64 20.13 21.57
N VAL A 134 -13.67 19.72 20.76
CA VAL A 134 -12.33 20.32 20.73
C VAL A 134 -12.44 21.78 20.24
N GLN A 135 -11.95 22.73 21.04
CA GLN A 135 -12.05 24.17 20.75
C GLN A 135 -10.72 24.76 20.25
N GLU A 136 -9.62 24.05 20.48
CA GLU A 136 -8.29 24.45 20.11
C GLU A 136 -8.12 24.51 18.58
N GLU A 137 -7.29 25.45 18.13
CA GLU A 137 -6.85 25.48 16.74
C GLU A 137 -5.77 24.42 16.52
N ILE A 138 -6.11 23.36 15.81
CA ILE A 138 -5.21 22.23 15.53
C ILE A 138 -4.84 22.24 14.05
N SER A 139 -3.55 22.08 13.75
CA SER A 139 -3.07 21.72 12.42
C SER A 139 -1.91 20.74 12.51
N PHE A 140 -1.62 20.02 11.43
CA PHE A 140 -0.55 19.02 11.41
C PHE A 140 0.64 19.51 10.58
N PRO A 141 1.90 19.27 11.02
CA PRO A 141 3.06 19.71 10.26
C PRO A 141 3.07 19.17 8.84
N TYR A 142 3.43 20.03 7.88
CA TYR A 142 3.48 19.71 6.45
C TYR A 142 4.93 19.69 5.97
N HIS A 143 5.43 18.49 5.69
CA HIS A 143 6.80 18.25 5.26
C HIS A 143 6.82 17.35 4.00
N PRO A 144 6.48 17.90 2.81
CA PRO A 144 6.46 17.13 1.58
C PRO A 144 7.87 16.69 1.18
N LYS A 145 8.01 15.45 0.71
CA LYS A 145 9.29 14.94 0.15
C LYS A 145 9.45 15.44 -1.28
N LYS A 146 10.68 15.55 -1.78
CA LYS A 146 10.87 15.74 -3.22
C LYS A 146 10.49 14.46 -3.96
N PHE A 147 9.97 14.57 -5.17
CA PHE A 147 9.60 13.40 -5.97
C PHE A 147 10.81 12.53 -6.31
N ILE A 148 12.00 13.12 -6.41
CA ILE A 148 13.25 12.36 -6.57
C ILE A 148 13.57 11.45 -5.37
N ASP A 149 13.04 11.77 -4.18
CA ASP A 149 13.26 10.99 -2.95
C ASP A 149 12.21 9.89 -2.75
N ILE A 150 11.18 9.82 -3.62
CA ILE A 150 10.16 8.77 -3.57
C ILE A 150 10.76 7.45 -4.06
N VAL A 151 10.47 6.37 -3.32
CA VAL A 151 10.93 5.01 -3.68
C VAL A 151 10.51 4.67 -5.10
N GLN A 152 11.51 4.41 -5.94
CA GLN A 152 11.32 4.07 -7.34
C GLN A 152 11.39 2.56 -7.51
N TYR A 153 10.43 2.00 -8.23
CA TYR A 153 10.55 0.65 -8.76
C TYR A 153 11.63 0.65 -9.83
N VAL A 154 12.58 -0.25 -9.66
CA VAL A 154 13.65 -0.50 -10.61
C VAL A 154 13.58 -1.98 -10.96
N ILE A 155 13.55 -2.28 -12.26
CA ILE A 155 13.67 -3.66 -12.73
C ILE A 155 15.02 -4.18 -12.23
N PRO A 156 15.05 -5.28 -11.46
CA PRO A 156 16.28 -5.75 -10.84
C PRO A 156 17.32 -6.09 -11.93
N ASN A 157 18.55 -5.65 -11.72
CA ASN A 157 19.65 -6.06 -12.58
C ASN A 157 20.01 -7.51 -12.25
N ILE A 158 19.69 -8.42 -13.16
CA ILE A 158 19.90 -9.85 -12.99
C ILE A 158 21.04 -10.31 -13.88
N ASP A 159 22.02 -10.97 -13.27
CA ASP A 159 23.08 -11.67 -14.01
C ASP A 159 22.54 -13.00 -14.56
N VAL A 160 21.95 -12.92 -15.74
CA VAL A 160 21.41 -14.08 -16.46
C VAL A 160 22.49 -15.05 -16.91
N ASP A 161 23.73 -14.61 -17.06
CA ASP A 161 24.80 -15.47 -17.59
C ASP A 161 25.28 -16.48 -16.54
N ASN A 162 25.05 -16.21 -15.25
CA ASN A 162 25.25 -17.18 -14.16
C ASN A 162 24.24 -18.33 -14.15
N ILE A 163 23.16 -18.26 -14.94
CA ILE A 163 22.20 -19.36 -15.06
C ILE A 163 22.82 -20.46 -15.92
N LYS A 164 23.00 -21.66 -15.36
CA LYS A 164 23.62 -22.81 -16.04
C LYS A 164 22.70 -23.48 -17.08
N CYS A 165 21.41 -23.57 -16.77
CA CYS A 165 20.38 -24.09 -17.66
C CYS A 165 20.15 -23.11 -18.83
N GLU A 166 20.42 -23.54 -20.07
CA GLU A 166 20.27 -22.68 -21.25
C GLU A 166 18.81 -22.25 -21.47
N GLU A 167 17.85 -23.17 -21.28
CA GLU A 167 16.42 -22.86 -21.39
C GLU A 167 15.98 -21.82 -20.35
N GLY A 168 16.46 -21.94 -19.11
CA GLY A 168 16.20 -20.99 -18.04
C GLY A 168 16.83 -19.62 -18.30
N ARG A 169 18.07 -19.62 -18.84
CA ARG A 169 18.76 -18.40 -19.26
C ARG A 169 18.00 -17.65 -20.34
N GLN A 170 17.57 -18.35 -21.39
CA GLN A 170 16.78 -17.76 -22.47
C GLN A 170 15.42 -17.24 -21.97
N TYR A 171 14.77 -17.99 -21.08
CA TYR A 171 13.54 -17.54 -20.46
C TYR A 171 13.72 -16.23 -19.67
N MET A 172 14.73 -16.15 -18.79
CA MET A 172 15.02 -14.91 -18.05
C MET A 172 15.35 -13.73 -18.96
N LYS A 173 16.14 -13.95 -20.02
CA LYS A 173 16.46 -12.90 -21.02
C LYS A 173 15.19 -12.33 -21.65
N ASN A 174 14.28 -13.21 -22.08
CA ASN A 174 13.01 -12.80 -22.66
C ASN A 174 12.11 -12.09 -21.65
N LEU A 175 12.02 -12.61 -20.42
CA LEU A 175 11.19 -12.03 -19.37
C LEU A 175 11.68 -10.62 -18.99
N LEU A 176 12.99 -10.44 -18.79
CA LEU A 176 13.59 -9.11 -18.53
C LEU A 176 13.33 -8.14 -19.68
N ASN A 177 13.46 -8.59 -20.92
CA ASN A 177 13.15 -7.76 -22.08
C ASN A 177 11.68 -7.36 -22.14
N ASP A 178 10.75 -8.30 -21.92
CA ASP A 178 9.31 -8.03 -21.89
C ASP A 178 8.97 -6.99 -20.81
N TRP A 179 9.58 -7.06 -19.62
CA TRP A 179 9.39 -6.06 -18.55
C TRP A 179 10.03 -4.70 -18.88
N ASN A 180 11.21 -4.66 -19.47
CA ASN A 180 11.84 -3.41 -19.94
C ASN A 180 11.03 -2.74 -21.05
N GLN A 181 10.41 -3.52 -21.94
CA GLN A 181 9.52 -2.99 -22.96
C GLN A 181 8.23 -2.46 -22.34
N LEU A 182 7.66 -3.21 -21.38
CA LEU A 182 6.39 -2.87 -20.74
C LEU A 182 6.37 -1.42 -20.21
N ILE A 183 7.43 -0.96 -19.54
CA ILE A 183 7.48 0.39 -18.95
C ILE A 183 7.46 1.52 -19.99
N THR A 184 7.70 1.21 -21.26
CA THR A 184 7.64 2.18 -22.37
C THR A 184 6.28 2.24 -23.06
N LEU A 185 5.44 1.23 -22.84
CA LEU A 185 4.13 1.10 -23.48
C LEU A 185 3.07 1.96 -22.77
N LYS A 186 2.02 2.30 -23.51
CA LYS A 186 0.89 3.11 -23.00
C LYS A 186 -0.44 2.51 -23.46
N GLY A 187 -1.51 2.81 -22.73
CA GLY A 187 -2.89 2.41 -23.07
C GLY A 187 -3.04 0.90 -23.31
N ASP A 188 -3.80 0.53 -24.34
CA ASP A 188 -4.09 -0.87 -24.68
C ASP A 188 -2.83 -1.73 -24.91
N ALA A 189 -1.75 -1.13 -25.43
CA ALA A 189 -0.50 -1.86 -25.66
C ALA A 189 0.18 -2.25 -24.34
N PHE A 190 0.13 -1.36 -23.35
CA PHE A 190 0.56 -1.64 -21.98
C PHE A 190 -0.33 -2.73 -21.38
N GLU A 191 -1.65 -2.58 -21.44
CA GLU A 191 -2.60 -3.52 -20.82
C GLU A 191 -2.41 -4.95 -21.34
N LYS A 192 -2.32 -5.12 -22.66
CA LYS A 192 -2.11 -6.44 -23.30
C LYS A 192 -0.79 -7.07 -22.87
N SER A 193 0.27 -6.28 -22.84
CA SER A 193 1.61 -6.76 -22.45
C SER A 193 1.64 -7.10 -20.97
N PHE A 194 1.05 -6.27 -20.10
CA PHE A 194 0.95 -6.54 -18.67
C PHE A 194 0.15 -7.82 -18.38
N LYS A 195 -0.97 -8.05 -19.07
CA LYS A 195 -1.76 -9.30 -18.91
C LYS A 195 -0.94 -10.57 -19.20
N LYS A 196 0.02 -10.49 -20.12
CA LYS A 196 0.90 -11.61 -20.50
C LYS A 196 1.97 -11.91 -19.43
N ILE A 197 2.50 -10.90 -18.73
CA ILE A 197 3.70 -11.06 -17.89
C ILE A 197 3.53 -10.72 -16.40
N GLY A 198 2.48 -9.98 -16.04
CA GLY A 198 2.25 -9.45 -14.69
C GLY A 198 1.11 -10.12 -13.92
N THR A 199 0.44 -11.12 -14.50
CA THR A 199 -0.70 -11.84 -13.91
C THR A 199 -0.25 -13.07 -13.12
N ASP A 200 -1.16 -13.64 -12.32
CA ASP A 200 -0.90 -14.89 -11.61
C ASP A 200 -0.62 -16.06 -12.57
N ASP A 201 -1.32 -16.11 -13.71
CA ASP A 201 -1.06 -17.11 -14.75
C ASP A 201 0.36 -16.99 -15.30
N ALA A 202 0.86 -15.76 -15.50
CA ALA A 202 2.23 -15.53 -15.94
C ALA A 202 3.26 -16.02 -14.91
N ILE A 203 2.96 -15.87 -13.62
CA ILE A 203 3.81 -16.37 -12.54
C ILE A 203 3.77 -17.90 -12.46
N ILE A 204 2.60 -18.51 -12.61
CA ILE A 204 2.46 -19.97 -12.69
C ILE A 204 3.27 -20.51 -13.88
N GLN A 205 3.22 -19.83 -15.03
CA GLN A 205 4.03 -20.18 -16.19
C GLN A 205 5.53 -20.01 -15.93
N SER A 206 5.91 -18.97 -15.17
CA SER A 206 7.29 -18.76 -14.73
C SER A 206 7.78 -19.94 -13.89
N TYR A 207 7.03 -20.37 -12.89
CA TYR A 207 7.39 -21.58 -12.11
C TYR A 207 7.33 -22.87 -12.95
N ALA A 208 6.39 -22.99 -13.89
CA ALA A 208 6.31 -24.15 -14.77
C ALA A 208 7.56 -24.31 -15.64
N SER A 209 8.23 -23.21 -15.99
CA SER A 209 9.47 -23.23 -16.74
C SER A 209 10.64 -23.86 -15.98
N GLU A 210 10.61 -23.88 -14.64
CA GLU A 210 11.65 -24.52 -13.81
C GLU A 210 11.79 -26.00 -14.09
N LYS A 211 10.73 -26.66 -14.57
CA LYS A 211 10.76 -28.08 -14.97
C LYS A 211 11.79 -28.37 -16.07
N LYS A 212 12.25 -27.34 -16.80
CA LYS A 212 13.27 -27.47 -17.85
C LYS A 212 14.71 -27.44 -17.30
N CYS A 213 14.89 -27.01 -16.05
CA CYS A 213 16.18 -26.89 -15.40
C CYS A 213 16.26 -27.90 -14.24
N THR A 214 16.78 -29.08 -14.53
CA THR A 214 16.92 -30.19 -13.58
C THR A 214 18.28 -30.16 -12.89
N LYS A 215 18.50 -31.09 -11.94
CA LYS A 215 19.81 -31.24 -11.29
C LYS A 215 20.94 -31.60 -12.28
N ASP A 216 20.61 -32.12 -13.47
CA ASP A 216 21.60 -32.55 -14.45
C ASP A 216 22.19 -31.38 -15.24
N ASN A 217 21.37 -30.37 -15.57
CA ASN A 217 21.77 -29.19 -16.34
C ASN A 217 21.86 -27.89 -15.50
N ASP A 218 21.37 -27.91 -14.26
CA ASP A 218 21.50 -26.83 -13.27
C ASP A 218 21.60 -27.37 -11.84
N PRO A 219 22.72 -28.03 -11.48
CA PRO A 219 22.90 -28.68 -10.17
C PRO A 219 22.80 -27.71 -8.99
N ASP A 220 23.18 -26.45 -9.19
CA ASP A 220 23.16 -25.41 -8.16
C ASP A 220 21.82 -24.65 -8.07
N GLN A 221 20.85 -25.02 -8.92
CA GLN A 221 19.55 -24.35 -9.04
C GLN A 221 19.70 -22.84 -9.28
N SER A 222 20.69 -22.46 -10.09
CA SER A 222 20.99 -21.08 -10.45
C SER A 222 19.79 -20.38 -11.10
N TYR A 223 19.00 -21.11 -11.89
CA TYR A 223 17.78 -20.60 -12.49
C TYR A 223 16.71 -20.27 -11.45
N HIS A 224 16.37 -21.22 -10.59
CA HIS A 224 15.35 -21.06 -9.54
C HIS A 224 15.66 -19.87 -8.63
N LYS A 225 16.91 -19.75 -8.16
CA LYS A 225 17.36 -18.62 -7.33
C LYS A 225 17.17 -17.28 -8.04
N THR A 226 17.54 -17.22 -9.32
CA THR A 226 17.44 -16.02 -10.14
C THR A 226 16.00 -15.63 -10.41
N LEU A 227 15.15 -16.60 -10.75
CA LEU A 227 13.72 -16.40 -10.95
C LEU A 227 13.04 -15.93 -9.66
N GLY A 228 13.36 -16.53 -8.51
CA GLY A 228 12.84 -16.12 -7.22
C GLY A 228 13.14 -14.65 -6.90
N GLN A 229 14.40 -14.24 -7.04
CA GLN A 229 14.81 -12.84 -6.86
C GLN A 229 14.03 -11.87 -7.78
N PHE A 230 13.82 -12.27 -9.03
CA PHE A 230 13.05 -11.49 -9.99
C PHE A 230 11.59 -11.33 -9.57
N LEU A 231 10.93 -12.44 -9.25
CA LEU A 231 9.52 -12.47 -8.89
C LEU A 231 9.26 -11.74 -7.56
N ASP A 232 10.17 -11.84 -6.59
CA ASP A 232 10.09 -11.11 -5.33
C ASP A 232 10.17 -9.59 -5.55
N ALA A 233 11.07 -9.13 -6.43
CA ALA A 233 11.15 -7.71 -6.79
C ALA A 233 9.86 -7.21 -7.47
N LEU A 234 9.20 -8.07 -8.27
CA LEU A 234 7.95 -7.74 -8.95
C LEU A 234 6.73 -7.71 -8.05
N ARG A 235 6.75 -8.42 -6.92
CA ARG A 235 5.61 -8.54 -6.02
C ARG A 235 5.07 -7.18 -5.59
N ASN A 236 5.96 -6.26 -5.23
CA ASN A 236 5.58 -4.91 -4.80
C ASN A 236 4.91 -4.11 -5.92
N ALA A 237 5.35 -4.26 -7.17
CA ALA A 237 4.74 -3.58 -8.31
C ALA A 237 3.37 -4.19 -8.69
N ARG A 238 3.16 -5.49 -8.44
CA ARG A 238 1.92 -6.19 -8.79
C ARG A 238 0.76 -5.86 -7.84
N ASP A 239 1.05 -5.69 -6.56
CA ASP A 239 0.02 -5.63 -5.52
C ASP A 239 -0.50 -4.18 -5.26
N VAL A 240 0.07 -3.17 -5.94
CA VAL A 240 -0.34 -1.75 -5.88
C VAL A 240 -0.94 -1.26 -7.22
N ASN A 241 -1.73 -0.20 -7.21
CA ASN A 241 -2.23 0.45 -8.43
C ASN A 241 -1.18 1.38 -9.07
N PHE A 242 -0.34 2.00 -8.23
CA PHE A 242 0.67 2.98 -8.63
C PHE A 242 2.06 2.52 -8.22
N TYR A 243 3.02 2.62 -9.14
CA TYR A 243 4.43 2.53 -8.78
C TYR A 243 5.26 3.49 -9.63
N VAL A 244 6.24 4.14 -8.98
CA VAL A 244 7.18 5.06 -9.62
C VAL A 244 8.18 4.26 -10.44
N ILE A 245 8.48 4.72 -11.64
CA ILE A 245 9.52 4.13 -12.49
C ILE A 245 10.67 5.10 -12.69
N LYS A 246 11.87 4.54 -12.83
CA LYS A 246 13.08 5.27 -13.23
C LYS A 246 13.29 5.25 -14.73
#